data_AF-A0A267E301-F1
#
_entry.id   AF-A0A267E301-F1
#
_cell.length_a   1.000
_cell.length_b   1.000
_cell.length_c   1.000
_cell.angle_alpha   90.00
_cell.angle_beta   90.00
_cell.angle_gamma   90.00
#
_symmetry.space_group_name_H-M   'P 1'
#
loop_
_entity.id
_entity.type
_entity.pdbx_description
1 polymer ?
#
loop_
_entity_poly.entity_id
_entity_poly.type
_entity_poly.pdbx_seq_one_letter_code
_entity_poly.pdbx_strand_id
1 'polypeptide(L)'
;MKRGAELCLQKTLISHATMKKFTASVTEMEVISGILSKPPQKLAQALAFVREFSDLESQRDFSRGKMFKFIDLTDSVNEDGEAVKVLDEAVNAMVKELNRHVLTRMEGSNSFTYSLKWTNDAEGVGMSSHKDYLEKFGSDYCDNVKRLVAESVRESMRLRSDDLYSEVLQHSTACVNYVKKFQGRQEIIDKVKAYVQASNTTEPLVVYGDSGSGKTSLLGKAASLVRSWLPESDSKDAIVLLRFLGTSPGTSSIRQTLKYLCRQLAVFGNEDDQEKCESLDDFKEILNTFYSMLERMGQFRRILVFLDSVDQLDSSDGAYHLTWVRTPLPANVKMVVATLPNMFDLLKTFKGKLPNPDFYVEVTPMETSLCTSILSALLSEQGRTLNEQQWALVEQAFSKCSLPIYVHLLYHEVLRWRSYQQVDESSLRYT
;
A
#
# COMPACT_ATOMS: atom_id res chain seq x y z
N MET A 1 6.15 -11.66 37.51
CA MET A 1 6.55 -11.88 36.10
C MET A 1 8.04 -11.63 35.85
N LYS A 2 8.59 -10.45 36.17
CA LYS A 2 10.01 -10.09 35.97
C LYS A 2 11.02 -11.17 36.39
N ARG A 3 10.93 -11.62 37.65
CA ARG A 3 11.76 -12.67 38.26
C ARG A 3 11.67 -14.05 37.57
N GLY A 4 10.48 -14.36 37.02
CA GLY A 4 10.27 -15.60 36.26
C GLY A 4 10.93 -15.53 34.88
N ALA A 5 10.88 -14.36 34.24
CA ALA A 5 11.54 -14.13 32.96
C ALA A 5 13.08 -14.12 33.11
N GLU A 6 13.63 -13.58 34.22
CA GLU A 6 15.07 -13.66 34.55
C GLU A 6 15.55 -15.12 34.68
N LEU A 7 14.80 -15.95 35.39
CA LEU A 7 15.10 -17.38 35.54
C LEU A 7 15.03 -18.12 34.20
N CYS A 8 14.06 -17.78 33.34
CA CYS A 8 13.98 -18.34 31.99
C CYS A 8 15.15 -17.90 31.10
N LEU A 9 15.63 -16.67 31.25
CA LEU A 9 16.80 -16.16 30.52
C LEU A 9 18.09 -16.87 30.97
N GLN A 10 18.30 -17.03 32.28
CA GLN A 10 19.44 -17.75 32.84
C GLN A 10 19.47 -19.22 32.41
N LYS A 11 18.29 -19.83 32.22
CA LYS A 11 18.13 -21.18 31.68
C LYS A 11 18.11 -21.24 30.15
N THR A 12 18.46 -20.15 29.46
CA THR A 12 18.47 -20.01 27.99
C THR A 12 17.15 -20.39 27.28
N LEU A 13 16.03 -20.37 28.02
CA LEU A 13 14.68 -20.68 27.49
C LEU A 13 14.08 -19.50 26.71
N ILE A 14 14.57 -18.28 26.95
CA ILE A 14 14.16 -17.08 26.23
C ILE A 14 15.40 -16.25 25.85
N SER A 15 15.30 -15.47 24.77
CA SER A 15 16.36 -14.55 24.34
C SER A 15 16.37 -13.25 25.18
N HIS A 16 17.47 -12.50 25.15
CA HIS A 16 17.52 -11.14 25.72
C HIS A 16 16.45 -10.20 25.12
N ALA A 17 16.14 -10.33 23.82
CA ALA A 17 15.09 -9.55 23.18
C ALA A 17 13.69 -9.92 23.69
N THR A 18 13.45 -11.21 23.96
CA THR A 18 12.20 -11.70 24.56
C THR A 18 12.08 -11.27 26.02
N MET A 19 13.18 -11.33 26.78
CA MET A 19 13.24 -10.86 28.16
C MET A 19 12.84 -9.39 28.28
N LYS A 20 13.33 -8.55 27.35
CA LYS A 20 13.07 -7.11 27.35
C LYS A 20 11.57 -6.78 27.32
N LYS A 21 10.73 -7.64 26.72
CA LYS A 21 9.26 -7.49 26.72
C LYS A 21 8.62 -7.63 28.11
N PHE A 22 9.28 -8.31 29.04
CA PHE A 22 8.80 -8.52 30.40
C PHE A 22 9.38 -7.53 31.42
N THR A 23 10.38 -6.74 31.02
CA THR A 23 11.10 -5.82 31.88
C THR A 23 10.98 -4.36 31.47
N ALA A 24 10.72 -4.07 30.19
CA ALA A 24 10.59 -2.73 29.67
C ALA A 24 9.30 -2.05 30.14
N SER A 25 9.36 -0.75 30.37
CA SER A 25 8.16 0.06 30.62
C SER A 25 7.35 0.23 29.33
N VAL A 26 6.08 0.60 29.47
CA VAL A 26 5.22 0.91 28.31
C VAL A 26 5.85 2.02 27.46
N THR A 27 6.35 3.08 28.12
CA THR A 27 7.03 4.20 27.45
C THR A 27 8.31 3.76 26.73
N GLU A 28 9.11 2.85 27.32
CA GLU A 28 10.29 2.31 26.65
C GLU A 28 9.89 1.53 25.38
N MET A 29 8.82 0.74 25.44
CA MET A 29 8.31 0.00 24.29
C MET A 29 7.77 0.93 23.19
N GLU A 30 7.13 2.04 23.56
CA GLU A 30 6.70 3.09 22.61
C GLU A 30 7.89 3.73 21.90
N VAL A 31 8.96 4.07 22.65
CA VAL A 31 10.19 4.63 22.08
C VAL A 31 10.89 3.63 21.15
N ILE A 32 10.95 2.35 21.53
CA ILE A 32 11.52 1.29 20.67
C ILE A 32 10.72 1.18 19.38
N SER A 33 9.38 1.14 19.47
CA SER A 33 8.51 0.98 18.30
C SER A 33 8.48 2.23 17.41
N GLY A 34 8.55 3.41 18.00
CA GLY A 34 8.43 4.70 17.33
C GLY A 34 9.73 5.22 16.72
N ILE A 35 10.88 4.95 17.36
CA ILE A 35 12.18 5.50 16.94
C ILE A 35 13.17 4.37 16.67
N LEU A 36 13.51 3.56 17.69
CA LEU A 36 14.69 2.68 17.60
C LEU A 36 14.55 1.57 16.55
N SER A 37 13.34 1.09 16.30
CA SER A 37 13.04 0.04 15.30
C SER A 37 12.67 0.56 13.91
N LYS A 38 12.51 1.89 13.74
CA LYS A 38 12.10 2.46 12.44
C LYS A 38 13.30 2.58 11.49
N PRO A 39 13.07 2.46 10.17
CA PRO A 39 14.12 2.69 9.17
C PRO A 39 14.48 4.20 9.10
N PRO A 40 15.71 4.56 8.69
CA PRO A 40 16.19 5.95 8.66
C PRO A 40 15.27 6.94 7.94
N GLN A 41 14.62 6.54 6.85
CA GLN A 41 13.70 7.40 6.08
C GLN A 41 12.50 7.88 6.90
N LYS A 42 12.04 7.06 7.86
CA LYS A 42 10.93 7.43 8.75
C LYS A 42 11.39 8.36 9.88
N LEU A 43 12.67 8.32 10.25
CA LEU A 43 13.23 9.19 11.30
C LEU A 43 13.41 10.63 10.84
N ALA A 44 13.56 10.87 9.53
CA ALA A 44 13.55 12.21 8.97
C ALA A 44 12.26 12.99 9.29
N GLN A 45 11.16 12.28 9.57
CA GLN A 45 9.85 12.83 9.93
C GLN A 45 9.56 12.78 11.44
N ALA A 46 10.52 12.36 12.26
CA ALA A 46 10.38 12.28 13.71
C ALA A 46 11.17 13.40 14.40
N LEU A 47 10.75 13.80 15.61
CA LEU A 47 11.47 14.74 16.47
C LEU A 47 11.69 14.10 17.84
N ALA A 48 12.86 14.32 18.44
CA ALA A 48 13.19 13.88 19.79
C ALA A 48 13.58 15.09 20.64
N PHE A 49 12.88 15.28 21.75
CA PHE A 49 13.20 16.32 22.73
C PHE A 49 13.50 15.65 24.06
N VAL A 50 14.73 15.81 24.54
CA VAL A 50 15.22 15.23 25.79
C VAL A 50 15.48 16.36 26.77
N ARG A 51 14.97 16.22 27.99
CA ARG A 51 15.26 17.14 29.10
C ARG A 51 16.10 16.42 30.14
N GLU A 52 17.19 17.02 30.54
CA GLU A 52 18.12 16.50 31.54
C GLU A 52 18.23 17.46 32.71
N PHE A 53 18.35 16.92 33.92
CA PHE A 53 18.60 17.70 35.12
C PHE A 53 20.06 17.53 35.55
N SER A 54 20.79 18.65 35.57
CA SER A 54 22.10 18.73 36.22
C SER A 54 21.93 18.87 37.73
N ASP A 55 22.91 18.35 38.48
CA ASP A 55 22.95 18.40 39.95
C ASP A 55 21.82 17.66 40.68
N LEU A 56 20.96 16.90 39.99
CA LEU A 56 19.89 16.12 40.63
C LEU A 56 20.44 14.95 41.46
N GLU A 57 21.46 14.27 40.95
CA GLU A 57 22.05 13.07 41.55
C GLU A 57 23.11 13.37 42.61
N SER A 58 23.67 14.58 42.60
CA SER A 58 24.64 15.04 43.60
C SER A 58 23.96 15.51 44.90
N GLN A 59 22.64 15.66 44.90
CA GLN A 59 21.83 16.05 46.05
C GLN A 59 21.51 14.80 46.90
N ARG A 60 21.96 14.79 48.16
CA ARG A 60 21.81 13.63 49.08
C ARG A 60 20.49 13.62 49.86
N ASP A 61 19.70 14.68 49.79
CA ASP A 61 18.42 14.80 50.50
C ASP A 61 17.25 14.59 49.53
N PHE A 62 16.88 13.32 49.34
CA PHE A 62 15.76 12.90 48.49
C PHE A 62 14.38 13.13 49.14
N SER A 63 14.36 13.60 50.39
CA SER A 63 13.16 13.86 51.20
C SER A 63 12.59 15.27 50.99
N ARG A 64 13.34 16.19 50.39
CA ARG A 64 12.92 17.59 50.17
C ARG A 64 12.36 17.83 48.76
N GLY A 65 11.31 18.65 48.69
CA GLY A 65 10.71 19.11 47.44
C GLY A 65 9.94 18.03 46.66
N LYS A 66 9.80 18.22 45.35
CA LYS A 66 9.03 17.34 44.44
C LYS A 66 9.91 16.35 43.67
N MET A 67 11.07 15.99 44.19
CA MET A 67 12.09 15.19 43.48
C MET A 67 11.58 13.80 43.05
N PHE A 68 10.74 13.19 43.88
CA PHE A 68 10.04 11.92 43.59
C PHE A 68 9.15 11.94 42.33
N LYS A 69 8.88 13.12 41.74
CA LYS A 69 8.15 13.25 40.47
C LYS A 69 9.05 13.14 39.24
N PHE A 70 10.37 13.21 39.42
CA PHE A 70 11.35 13.31 38.34
C PHE A 70 12.37 12.16 38.34
N ILE A 71 12.56 11.50 39.48
CA ILE A 71 13.39 10.31 39.64
C ILE A 71 12.66 9.23 40.42
N ASP A 72 12.95 7.98 40.07
CA ASP A 72 12.49 6.83 40.83
C ASP A 72 13.34 6.65 42.10
N LEU A 73 12.65 6.45 43.21
CA LEU A 73 13.24 6.30 44.54
C LEU A 73 12.89 4.92 45.10
N THR A 74 13.84 4.32 45.83
CA THR A 74 13.65 3.06 46.57
C THR A 74 13.80 3.33 48.06
N ASP A 75 13.15 2.51 48.89
CA ASP A 75 13.35 2.53 50.34
C ASP A 75 14.63 1.78 50.70
N SER A 76 15.50 2.43 51.49
CA SER A 76 16.69 1.86 52.10
C SER A 76 16.64 2.07 53.61
N VAL A 77 17.49 1.37 54.37
CA VAL A 77 17.59 1.53 55.82
C VAL A 77 18.91 2.23 56.12
N ASN A 78 18.86 3.34 56.86
CA ASN A 78 20.08 4.03 57.30
C ASN A 78 20.75 3.28 58.47
N GLU A 79 21.92 3.77 58.90
CA GLU A 79 22.69 3.18 60.00
C GLU A 79 21.91 3.16 61.34
N ASP A 80 20.91 4.03 61.49
CA ASP A 80 20.05 4.15 62.68
C ASP A 80 18.79 3.25 62.61
N GLY A 81 18.61 2.47 61.55
CA GLY A 81 17.46 1.58 61.38
C GLY A 81 16.19 2.27 60.86
N GLU A 82 16.28 3.52 60.44
CA GLU A 82 15.17 4.28 59.86
C GLU A 82 15.08 4.05 58.34
N ALA A 83 13.85 4.00 57.83
CA ALA A 83 13.59 3.92 56.39
C ALA A 83 13.86 5.28 55.74
N VAL A 84 14.82 5.33 54.81
CA VAL A 84 15.21 6.52 54.06
C VAL A 84 15.05 6.26 52.58
N LYS A 85 14.55 7.25 51.82
CA LYS A 85 14.48 7.16 50.37
C LYS A 85 15.83 7.44 49.73
N VAL A 86 16.24 6.57 48.83
CA VAL A 86 17.46 6.69 48.02
C VAL A 86 17.12 6.59 46.54
N LEU A 87 18.00 7.09 45.67
CA LEU A 87 17.86 6.98 44.22
C LEU A 87 17.86 5.50 43.77
N ASP A 88 16.94 5.13 42.88
CA ASP A 88 17.03 3.87 42.15
C ASP A 88 18.06 4.00 41.02
N GLU A 89 19.32 3.71 41.33
CA GLU A 89 20.43 3.81 40.36
C GLU A 89 20.20 2.95 39.12
N ALA A 90 19.58 1.77 39.27
CA ALA A 90 19.35 0.86 38.16
C ALA A 90 18.30 1.43 37.20
N VAL A 91 17.19 1.96 37.72
CA VAL A 91 16.14 2.58 36.88
C VAL A 91 16.65 3.86 36.23
N ASN A 92 17.37 4.70 36.98
CA ASN A 92 17.94 5.94 36.45
C ASN A 92 18.97 5.66 35.34
N ALA A 93 19.82 4.63 35.49
CA ALA A 93 20.74 4.20 34.44
C ALA A 93 20.00 3.71 33.18
N MET A 94 18.89 2.99 33.32
CA MET A 94 18.06 2.56 32.18
C MET A 94 17.47 3.74 31.42
N VAL A 95 16.99 4.78 32.11
CA VAL A 95 16.44 5.99 31.48
C VAL A 95 17.52 6.76 30.72
N LYS A 96 18.70 6.96 31.32
CA LYS A 96 19.84 7.60 30.65
C LYS A 96 20.25 6.84 29.39
N GLU A 97 20.32 5.51 29.47
CA GLU A 97 20.69 4.67 28.35
C GLU A 97 19.64 4.71 27.22
N LEU A 98 18.35 4.76 27.56
CA LEU A 98 17.28 4.95 26.57
C LEU A 98 17.40 6.30 25.85
N ASN A 99 17.59 7.39 26.60
CA ASN A 99 17.78 8.73 26.03
C ASN A 99 19.00 8.77 25.12
N ARG A 100 20.13 8.19 25.54
CA ARG A 100 21.34 8.07 24.72
C ARG A 100 21.07 7.34 23.41
N HIS A 101 20.37 6.20 23.46
CA HIS A 101 20.00 5.47 22.26
C HIS A 101 19.09 6.26 21.32
N VAL A 102 18.13 7.01 21.86
CA VAL A 102 17.27 7.89 21.04
C VAL A 102 18.10 8.96 20.36
N LEU A 103 18.95 9.67 21.10
CA LEU A 103 19.79 10.74 20.55
C LEU A 103 20.76 10.22 19.49
N THR A 104 21.46 9.11 19.74
CA THR A 104 22.34 8.46 18.74
C THR A 104 21.56 8.00 17.51
N ARG A 105 20.37 7.44 17.69
CA ARG A 105 19.55 6.96 16.57
C ARG A 105 19.03 8.10 15.70
N MET A 106 18.79 9.26 16.31
CA MET A 106 18.25 10.48 15.72
C MET A 106 19.34 11.45 15.23
N GLU A 107 20.63 11.05 15.24
CA GLU A 107 21.77 11.90 14.87
C GLU A 107 21.50 12.73 13.61
N GLY A 108 21.41 14.06 13.79
CA GLY A 108 20.97 15.02 12.78
C GLY A 108 20.21 16.21 13.38
N SER A 109 19.45 16.95 12.56
CA SER A 109 18.76 18.20 12.94
C SER A 109 17.44 18.02 13.72
N ASN A 110 17.09 16.79 14.10
CA ASN A 110 15.77 16.43 14.65
C ASN A 110 15.82 16.00 16.14
N SER A 111 16.97 16.12 16.80
CA SER A 111 17.14 15.82 18.22
C SER A 111 17.57 17.05 19.01
N PHE A 112 16.94 17.30 20.15
CA PHE A 112 17.15 18.48 20.98
C PHE A 112 17.31 18.07 22.44
N THR A 113 18.35 18.59 23.10
CA THR A 113 18.60 18.34 24.52
C THR A 113 18.54 19.66 25.29
N TYR A 114 17.79 19.67 26.38
CA TYR A 114 17.68 20.81 27.30
C TYR A 114 18.19 20.41 28.68
N SER A 115 19.21 21.11 29.16
CA SER A 115 19.73 20.92 30.51
C SER A 115 19.15 21.96 31.46
N LEU A 116 18.57 21.52 32.56
CA LEU A 116 18.10 22.35 33.65
C LEU A 116 18.90 22.04 34.91
N LYS A 117 19.22 23.05 35.71
CA LYS A 117 19.83 22.83 37.02
C LYS A 117 18.75 22.56 38.05
N TRP A 118 18.90 21.47 38.81
CA TRP A 118 18.01 21.16 39.92
C TRP A 118 18.26 22.10 41.11
N THR A 119 17.19 22.55 41.77
CA THR A 119 17.22 23.37 42.99
C THR A 119 16.43 22.67 44.11
N ASN A 120 16.84 22.85 45.37
CA ASN A 120 16.13 22.25 46.52
C ASN A 120 14.88 23.04 46.94
N ASP A 121 14.38 23.89 46.06
CA ASP A 121 13.17 24.67 46.28
C ASP A 121 11.94 23.76 46.18
N ALA A 122 10.78 24.24 46.62
CA ALA A 122 9.53 23.45 46.64
C ALA A 122 9.16 22.83 45.27
N GLU A 123 9.58 23.45 44.16
CA GLU A 123 9.30 23.01 42.79
C GLU A 123 10.47 22.28 42.10
N GLY A 124 11.65 22.20 42.72
CA GLY A 124 12.81 21.48 42.16
C GLY A 124 13.61 22.23 41.07
N VAL A 125 13.07 23.30 40.50
CA VAL A 125 13.72 24.11 39.46
C VAL A 125 13.42 25.59 39.69
N GLY A 126 14.40 26.46 39.44
CA GLY A 126 14.19 27.91 39.55
C GLY A 126 13.17 28.44 38.54
N MET A 127 12.22 29.26 39.00
CA MET A 127 11.09 29.76 38.21
C MET A 127 11.52 30.43 36.89
N SER A 128 12.56 31.27 36.92
CA SER A 128 13.10 31.94 35.72
C SER A 128 13.69 30.93 34.73
N SER A 129 14.57 30.04 35.19
CA SER A 129 15.18 29.01 34.34
C SER A 129 14.15 28.04 33.74
N HIS A 130 13.08 27.73 34.48
CA HIS A 130 12.01 26.88 33.98
C HIS A 130 11.19 27.59 32.91
N LYS A 131 10.90 28.88 33.10
CA LYS A 131 10.23 29.72 32.09
C LYS A 131 11.05 29.78 30.80
N ASP A 132 12.34 30.07 30.89
CA ASP A 132 13.24 30.17 29.72
C ASP A 132 13.30 28.83 28.96
N TYR A 133 13.34 27.71 29.68
CA TYR A 133 13.25 26.37 29.10
C TYR A 133 11.94 26.14 28.35
N LEU A 134 10.79 26.45 28.97
CA LEU A 134 9.49 26.23 28.34
C LEU A 134 9.28 27.11 27.11
N GLU A 135 9.72 28.37 27.16
CA GLU A 135 9.67 29.28 26.01
C GLU A 135 10.54 28.78 24.86
N LYS A 136 11.78 28.34 25.16
CA LYS A 136 12.68 27.77 24.17
C LYS A 136 12.14 26.46 23.57
N PHE A 137 11.74 25.51 24.42
CA PHE A 137 11.14 24.25 23.98
C PHE A 137 9.88 24.49 23.14
N GLY A 138 9.01 25.42 23.55
CA GLY A 138 7.80 25.76 22.82
C GLY A 138 8.10 26.32 21.43
N SER A 139 9.08 27.21 21.31
CA SER A 139 9.53 27.74 20.02
C SER A 139 10.13 26.64 19.15
N ASP A 140 11.11 25.89 19.68
CA ASP A 140 11.79 24.82 18.95
C ASP A 140 10.80 23.75 18.46
N TYR A 141 9.84 23.36 19.30
CA TYR A 141 8.77 22.43 18.93
C TYR A 141 7.93 22.98 17.77
N CYS A 142 7.42 24.22 17.90
CA CYS A 142 6.56 24.81 16.88
C CYS A 142 7.29 24.97 15.55
N ASP A 143 8.53 25.46 15.57
CA ASP A 143 9.31 25.73 14.36
C ASP A 143 9.67 24.44 13.63
N ASN A 144 10.06 23.38 14.37
CA ASN A 144 10.39 22.10 13.77
C ASN A 144 9.15 21.34 13.27
N VAL A 145 8.02 21.38 13.98
CA VAL A 145 6.77 20.80 13.48
C VAL A 145 6.32 21.51 12.19
N LYS A 146 6.35 22.85 12.16
CA LYS A 146 6.05 23.62 10.95
C LYS A 146 6.99 23.25 9.80
N ARG A 147 8.29 23.10 10.08
CA ARG A 147 9.30 22.70 9.09
C ARG A 147 8.98 21.32 8.50
N LEU A 148 8.74 20.31 9.33
CA LEU A 148 8.41 18.96 8.87
C LEU A 148 7.12 18.93 8.04
N VAL A 149 6.10 19.69 8.44
CA VAL A 149 4.85 19.82 7.66
C VAL A 149 5.13 20.48 6.31
N ALA A 150 5.89 21.58 6.27
CA ALA A 150 6.24 22.26 5.04
C ALA A 150 7.09 21.39 4.08
N GLU A 151 8.03 20.61 4.61
CA GLU A 151 8.80 19.62 3.86
C GLU A 151 7.88 18.53 3.27
N SER A 152 7.00 17.94 4.08
CA SER A 152 6.06 16.92 3.64
C SER A 152 5.07 17.43 2.58
N VAL A 153 4.58 18.66 2.72
CA VAL A 153 3.71 19.30 1.73
C VAL A 153 4.46 19.53 0.41
N ARG A 154 5.71 20.04 0.46
CA ARG A 154 6.53 20.24 -0.76
C ARG A 154 6.79 18.92 -1.48
N GLU A 155 7.13 17.87 -0.76
CA GLU A 155 7.32 16.53 -1.32
C GLU A 155 6.03 16.00 -1.97
N SER A 156 4.90 16.13 -1.28
CA SER A 156 3.59 15.73 -1.80
C SER A 156 3.18 16.54 -3.04
N MET A 157 3.47 17.85 -3.07
CA MET A 157 3.22 18.70 -4.22
C MET A 157 4.10 18.31 -5.41
N ARG A 158 5.39 18.02 -5.18
CA ARG A 158 6.30 17.55 -6.22
C ARG A 158 5.83 16.24 -6.86
N LEU A 159 5.35 15.30 -6.04
CA LEU A 159 4.78 14.04 -6.53
C LEU A 159 3.48 14.27 -7.31
N ARG A 160 2.63 15.22 -6.87
CA ARG A 160 1.39 15.55 -7.60
C ARG A 160 1.63 16.29 -8.92
N SER A 161 2.73 17.04 -9.04
CA SER A 161 3.11 17.69 -10.30
C SER A 161 3.74 16.72 -11.30
N ASP A 162 4.17 15.54 -10.87
CA ASP A 162 4.66 14.48 -11.75
C ASP A 162 3.47 13.79 -12.43
N ASP A 163 3.36 13.99 -13.75
CA ASP A 163 2.31 13.43 -14.60
C ASP A 163 2.31 11.90 -14.60
N LEU A 164 3.50 11.28 -14.55
CA LEU A 164 3.65 9.83 -14.47
C LEU A 164 3.12 9.30 -13.13
N TYR A 165 3.46 9.97 -12.02
CA TYR A 165 2.95 9.58 -10.70
C TYR A 165 1.42 9.68 -10.66
N SER A 166 0.85 10.78 -11.14
CA SER A 166 -0.60 10.96 -11.21
C SER A 166 -1.28 9.88 -12.05
N GLU A 167 -0.72 9.57 -13.22
CA GLU A 167 -1.20 8.51 -14.10
C GLU A 167 -1.19 7.13 -13.41
N VAL A 168 -0.06 6.73 -12.82
CA VAL A 168 0.06 5.44 -12.12
C VAL A 168 -0.88 5.36 -10.91
N LEU A 169 -1.05 6.46 -10.18
CA LEU A 169 -1.96 6.54 -9.05
C LEU A 169 -3.43 6.40 -9.47
N GLN A 170 -3.82 6.99 -10.60
CA GLN A 170 -5.16 6.85 -11.16
C GLN A 170 -5.48 5.37 -11.46
N HIS A 171 -4.61 4.67 -12.19
CA HIS A 171 -4.80 3.25 -12.50
C HIS A 171 -4.81 2.39 -11.25
N SER A 172 -3.93 2.67 -10.28
CA SER A 172 -3.90 1.95 -9.01
C SER A 172 -5.20 2.15 -8.21
N THR A 173 -5.74 3.37 -8.19
CA THR A 173 -7.00 3.69 -7.51
C THR A 173 -8.19 3.01 -8.19
N ALA A 174 -8.24 3.04 -9.52
CA ALA A 174 -9.25 2.32 -10.29
C ALA A 174 -9.21 0.81 -10.00
N CYS A 175 -8.01 0.22 -9.96
CA CYS A 175 -7.80 -1.18 -9.61
C CYS A 175 -8.40 -1.53 -8.24
N VAL A 176 -8.10 -0.74 -7.21
CA VAL A 176 -8.67 -0.94 -5.86
C VAL A 176 -10.19 -0.94 -5.90
N ASN A 177 -10.81 -0.02 -6.66
CA ASN A 177 -12.27 0.05 -6.77
C ASN A 177 -12.86 -1.17 -7.47
N TYR A 178 -12.22 -1.67 -8.52
CA TYR A 178 -12.66 -2.90 -9.20
C TYR A 178 -12.49 -4.14 -8.33
N VAL A 179 -11.40 -4.23 -7.57
CA VAL A 179 -11.09 -5.38 -6.71
C VAL A 179 -12.06 -5.49 -5.53
N LYS A 180 -12.47 -4.36 -4.94
CA LYS A 180 -13.41 -4.34 -3.80
C LYS A 180 -14.75 -4.98 -4.15
N LYS A 181 -15.21 -4.85 -5.40
CA LYS A 181 -16.52 -5.34 -5.86
C LYS A 181 -16.43 -6.70 -6.54
N PHE A 182 -15.24 -7.26 -6.69
CA PHE A 182 -15.03 -8.48 -7.47
C PHE A 182 -15.42 -9.73 -6.68
N GLN A 183 -16.27 -10.56 -7.26
CA GLN A 183 -16.72 -11.84 -6.69
C GLN A 183 -16.74 -12.93 -7.78
N GLY A 184 -16.38 -14.16 -7.40
CA GLY A 184 -16.38 -15.33 -8.28
C GLY A 184 -15.23 -15.39 -9.29
N ARG A 185 -15.46 -16.11 -10.42
CA ARG A 185 -14.53 -16.25 -11.56
C ARG A 185 -13.18 -16.92 -11.21
N GLN A 186 -13.14 -17.76 -10.18
CA GLN A 186 -11.91 -18.36 -9.68
C GLN A 186 -11.17 -19.18 -10.75
N GLU A 187 -11.90 -19.94 -11.57
CA GLU A 187 -11.33 -20.72 -12.68
C GLU A 187 -10.51 -19.85 -13.65
N ILE A 188 -11.01 -18.65 -13.96
CA ILE A 188 -10.32 -17.73 -14.88
C ILE A 188 -9.11 -17.11 -14.18
N ILE A 189 -9.23 -16.74 -12.90
CA ILE A 189 -8.10 -16.28 -12.11
C ILE A 189 -6.99 -17.33 -12.05
N ASP A 190 -7.35 -18.60 -11.89
CA ASP A 190 -6.39 -19.71 -11.83
C ASP A 190 -5.70 -19.94 -13.19
N LYS A 191 -6.39 -19.74 -14.31
CA LYS A 191 -5.77 -19.74 -15.65
C LYS A 191 -4.75 -18.62 -15.81
N VAL A 192 -5.10 -17.39 -15.40
CA VAL A 192 -4.16 -16.25 -15.45
C VAL A 192 -2.96 -16.49 -14.51
N LYS A 193 -3.20 -17.05 -13.32
CA LYS A 193 -2.16 -17.44 -12.38
C LYS A 193 -1.21 -18.48 -12.96
N ALA A 194 -1.74 -19.55 -13.56
CA ALA A 194 -0.96 -20.59 -14.21
C ALA A 194 -0.08 -20.02 -15.33
N TYR A 195 -0.64 -19.13 -16.16
CA TYR A 195 0.12 -18.42 -17.21
C TYR A 195 1.27 -17.58 -16.63
N VAL A 196 1.02 -16.84 -15.55
CA VAL A 196 2.05 -16.00 -14.89
C VAL A 196 3.17 -16.85 -14.30
N GLN A 197 2.84 -18.01 -13.72
CA GLN A 197 3.80 -18.91 -13.07
C GLN A 197 4.58 -19.77 -14.08
N ALA A 198 4.06 -19.96 -15.30
CA ALA A 198 4.72 -20.78 -16.31
C ALA A 198 6.08 -20.18 -16.73
N SER A 199 7.11 -21.01 -16.74
CA SER A 199 8.48 -20.62 -17.12
C SER A 199 8.72 -20.61 -18.62
N ASN A 200 7.96 -21.39 -19.39
CA ASN A 200 8.16 -21.64 -20.82
C ASN A 200 7.24 -20.83 -21.75
N THR A 201 6.36 -19.97 -21.20
CA THR A 201 5.43 -19.19 -22.03
C THR A 201 6.06 -17.86 -22.44
N THR A 202 6.08 -17.59 -23.74
CA THR A 202 6.66 -16.37 -24.34
C THR A 202 5.66 -15.59 -25.17
N GLU A 203 4.38 -15.97 -25.15
CA GLU A 203 3.31 -15.23 -25.82
C GLU A 203 2.46 -14.47 -24.79
N PRO A 204 1.88 -13.31 -25.15
CA PRO A 204 0.88 -12.65 -24.32
C PRO A 204 -0.37 -13.52 -24.12
N LEU A 205 -0.99 -13.43 -22.94
CA LEU A 205 -2.31 -14.00 -22.66
C LEU A 205 -3.40 -13.00 -23.07
N VAL A 206 -4.32 -13.41 -23.94
CA VAL A 206 -5.44 -12.59 -24.41
C VAL A 206 -6.72 -12.98 -23.66
N VAL A 207 -7.25 -12.04 -22.89
CA VAL A 207 -8.54 -12.15 -22.21
C VAL A 207 -9.59 -11.45 -23.08
N TYR A 208 -10.68 -12.13 -23.44
CA TYR A 208 -11.71 -11.54 -24.29
C TYR A 208 -13.11 -11.93 -23.82
N GLY A 209 -14.12 -11.23 -24.32
CA GLY A 209 -15.52 -11.48 -23.96
C GLY A 209 -16.35 -10.21 -24.14
N ASP A 210 -17.67 -10.34 -24.09
CA ASP A 210 -18.59 -9.24 -24.39
C ASP A 210 -18.46 -8.05 -23.45
N SER A 211 -18.95 -6.89 -23.90
CA SER A 211 -18.99 -5.70 -23.05
C SER A 211 -19.79 -5.96 -21.78
N GLY A 212 -19.32 -5.46 -20.64
CA GLY A 212 -19.96 -5.68 -19.35
C GLY A 212 -19.76 -7.08 -18.73
N SER A 213 -19.03 -8.01 -19.37
CA SER A 213 -18.79 -9.37 -18.82
C SER A 213 -17.86 -9.42 -17.60
N GLY A 214 -17.21 -8.30 -17.25
CA GLY A 214 -16.35 -8.18 -16.07
C GLY A 214 -14.84 -8.31 -16.32
N LYS A 215 -14.39 -8.23 -17.58
CA LYS A 215 -12.96 -8.29 -17.97
C LYS A 215 -12.07 -7.32 -17.19
N THR A 216 -12.44 -6.04 -17.12
CA THR A 216 -11.69 -5.00 -16.41
C THR A 216 -11.50 -5.33 -14.93
N SER A 217 -12.55 -5.81 -14.26
CA SER A 217 -12.47 -6.20 -12.86
C SER A 217 -11.67 -7.46 -12.63
N LEU A 218 -11.77 -8.43 -13.55
CA LEU A 218 -10.94 -9.64 -13.56
C LEU A 218 -9.45 -9.30 -13.71
N LEU A 219 -9.10 -8.43 -14.66
CA LEU A 219 -7.71 -8.03 -14.93
C LEU A 219 -7.13 -7.25 -13.74
N GLY A 220 -7.90 -6.31 -13.18
CA GLY A 220 -7.54 -5.60 -11.94
C GLY A 220 -7.34 -6.55 -10.76
N LYS A 221 -8.23 -7.55 -10.61
CA LYS A 221 -8.07 -8.58 -9.57
C LYS A 221 -6.81 -9.40 -9.77
N ALA A 222 -6.54 -9.87 -10.98
CA ALA A 222 -5.31 -10.60 -11.29
C ALA A 222 -4.08 -9.76 -10.96
N ALA A 223 -4.02 -8.51 -11.43
CA ALA A 223 -2.91 -7.60 -11.16
C ALA A 223 -2.72 -7.33 -9.66
N SER A 224 -3.79 -7.25 -8.87
CA SER A 224 -3.71 -7.07 -7.42
C SER A 224 -3.16 -8.29 -6.67
N LEU A 225 -3.40 -9.49 -7.20
CA LEU A 225 -2.98 -10.75 -6.59
C LEU A 225 -1.62 -11.24 -7.10
N VAL A 226 -1.16 -10.74 -8.25
CA VAL A 226 -0.07 -11.36 -9.01
C VAL A 226 1.22 -11.54 -8.23
N ARG A 227 1.56 -10.60 -7.32
CA ARG A 227 2.73 -10.72 -6.45
C ARG A 227 2.64 -11.94 -5.52
N SER A 228 1.46 -12.24 -4.99
CA SER A 228 1.23 -13.42 -4.14
C SER A 228 1.37 -14.75 -4.88
N TRP A 229 1.37 -14.73 -6.22
CA TRP A 229 1.55 -15.92 -7.05
C TRP A 229 3.02 -16.20 -7.35
N LEU A 230 3.91 -15.25 -7.10
CA LEU A 230 5.35 -15.38 -7.36
C LEU A 230 6.06 -15.99 -6.14
N PRO A 231 7.21 -16.66 -6.34
CA PRO A 231 8.11 -17.03 -5.25
C PRO A 231 8.48 -15.82 -4.39
N GLU A 232 8.75 -16.01 -3.09
CA GLU A 232 9.06 -14.90 -2.18
C GLU A 232 10.31 -14.12 -2.62
N SER A 233 11.29 -14.80 -3.22
CA SER A 233 12.49 -14.19 -3.81
C SER A 233 12.16 -13.15 -4.88
N ASP A 234 11.11 -13.40 -5.65
CA ASP A 234 10.76 -12.61 -6.83
C ASP A 234 9.66 -11.60 -6.52
N SER A 235 8.77 -11.92 -5.59
CA SER A 235 7.57 -11.12 -5.28
C SER A 235 7.89 -9.69 -4.84
N LYS A 236 9.01 -9.48 -4.12
CA LYS A 236 9.36 -8.16 -3.57
C LYS A 236 9.90 -7.20 -4.65
N ASP A 237 10.62 -7.73 -5.64
CA ASP A 237 11.24 -6.94 -6.71
C ASP A 237 10.43 -6.99 -8.04
N ALA A 238 9.30 -7.70 -8.06
CA ALA A 238 8.45 -7.78 -9.23
C ALA A 238 7.85 -6.42 -9.61
N ILE A 239 8.05 -6.03 -10.87
CA ILE A 239 7.47 -4.84 -11.48
C ILE A 239 6.10 -5.23 -12.06
N VAL A 240 5.05 -4.56 -11.61
CA VAL A 240 3.68 -4.75 -12.11
C VAL A 240 3.23 -3.45 -12.78
N LEU A 241 3.02 -3.52 -14.09
CA LEU A 241 2.55 -2.43 -14.93
C LEU A 241 1.08 -2.68 -15.26
N LEU A 242 0.18 -1.86 -14.73
CA LEU A 242 -1.25 -1.94 -14.99
C LEU A 242 -1.73 -0.66 -15.67
N ARG A 243 -2.45 -0.78 -16.79
CA ARG A 243 -3.13 0.32 -17.47
C ARG A 243 -4.54 -0.09 -17.89
N PHE A 244 -5.50 0.76 -17.53
CA PHE A 244 -6.86 0.73 -18.07
C PHE A 244 -6.92 1.67 -19.27
N LEU A 245 -6.91 1.12 -20.47
CA LEU A 245 -6.75 1.92 -21.69
C LEU A 245 -8.00 2.77 -21.97
N GLY A 246 -7.80 3.96 -22.55
CA GLY A 246 -8.85 4.94 -22.82
C GLY A 246 -9.41 5.68 -21.58
N THR A 247 -8.81 5.50 -20.39
CA THR A 247 -9.30 6.15 -19.16
C THR A 247 -8.53 7.41 -18.78
N SER A 248 -7.46 7.73 -19.51
CA SER A 248 -6.63 8.92 -19.32
C SER A 248 -6.04 9.39 -20.65
N PRO A 249 -5.57 10.65 -20.76
CA PRO A 249 -4.82 11.11 -21.93
C PRO A 249 -3.58 10.25 -22.22
N GLY A 250 -2.89 9.78 -21.17
CA GLY A 250 -1.71 8.92 -21.29
C GLY A 250 -2.00 7.51 -21.81
N THR A 251 -3.28 7.10 -21.85
CA THR A 251 -3.71 5.77 -22.33
C THR A 251 -4.71 5.83 -23.48
N SER A 252 -4.84 6.99 -24.15
CA SER A 252 -5.75 7.15 -25.29
C SER A 252 -5.15 6.58 -26.59
N SER A 253 -3.83 6.62 -26.75
CA SER A 253 -3.12 6.04 -27.90
C SER A 253 -2.06 5.03 -27.45
N ILE A 254 -1.71 4.10 -28.33
CA ILE A 254 -0.67 3.11 -28.01
C ILE A 254 0.70 3.76 -27.83
N ARG A 255 1.00 4.83 -28.58
CA ARG A 255 2.25 5.58 -28.47
C ARG A 255 2.40 6.19 -27.08
N GLN A 256 1.38 6.90 -26.60
CA GLN A 256 1.40 7.51 -25.26
C GLN A 256 1.46 6.43 -24.17
N THR A 257 0.67 5.36 -24.32
CA THR A 257 0.68 4.24 -23.38
C THR A 257 2.09 3.67 -23.22
N LEU A 258 2.76 3.32 -24.33
CA LEU A 258 4.11 2.78 -24.30
C LEU A 258 5.13 3.80 -23.77
N LYS A 259 5.01 5.09 -24.12
CA LYS A 259 5.88 6.14 -23.57
C LYS A 259 5.80 6.20 -22.04
N TYR A 260 4.59 6.21 -21.48
CA TYR A 260 4.39 6.19 -20.02
C TYR A 260 4.85 4.89 -19.36
N LEU A 261 4.74 3.74 -20.05
CA LEU A 261 5.28 2.48 -19.56
C LEU A 261 6.82 2.47 -19.55
N CYS A 262 7.47 3.02 -20.58
CA CYS A 262 8.93 3.23 -20.60
C CYS A 262 9.37 4.13 -19.45
N ARG A 263 8.72 5.28 -19.27
CA ARG A 263 9.00 6.19 -18.15
C ARG A 263 8.82 5.49 -16.80
N GLN A 264 7.77 4.68 -16.62
CA GLN A 264 7.57 3.90 -15.40
C GLN A 264 8.67 2.86 -15.19
N LEU A 265 9.14 2.19 -16.25
CA LEU A 265 10.27 1.25 -16.15
C LEU A 265 11.58 1.98 -15.82
N ALA A 266 11.79 3.18 -16.35
CA ALA A 266 13.01 3.97 -16.13
C ALA A 266 13.22 4.36 -14.65
N VAL A 267 12.13 4.50 -13.88
CA VAL A 267 12.19 4.68 -12.42
C VAL A 267 12.93 3.53 -11.72
N PHE A 268 12.86 2.33 -12.27
CA PHE A 268 13.58 1.15 -11.77
C PHE A 268 14.92 0.89 -12.48
N GLY A 269 15.26 1.72 -13.46
CA GLY A 269 16.49 1.69 -14.24
C GLY A 269 17.56 2.63 -13.67
N ASN A 270 18.42 3.16 -14.54
CA ASN A 270 19.43 4.17 -14.21
C ASN A 270 18.98 5.59 -14.61
N GLU A 271 19.76 6.61 -14.29
CA GLU A 271 19.47 8.01 -14.67
C GLU A 271 19.41 8.19 -16.19
N ASP A 272 20.29 7.51 -16.96
CA ASP A 272 20.29 7.53 -18.42
C ASP A 272 18.95 7.06 -19.02
N ASP A 273 18.34 6.01 -18.45
CA ASP A 273 17.03 5.51 -18.87
C ASP A 273 15.95 6.58 -18.68
N GLN A 274 16.02 7.38 -17.61
CA GLN A 274 15.04 8.42 -17.30
C GLN A 274 15.16 9.58 -18.29
N GLU A 275 16.37 10.10 -18.49
CA GLU A 275 16.63 11.18 -19.46
C GLU A 275 16.21 10.78 -20.88
N LYS A 276 16.56 9.55 -21.29
CA LYS A 276 16.14 9.02 -22.59
C LYS A 276 14.61 8.96 -22.70
N CYS A 277 13.92 8.50 -21.67
CA CYS A 277 12.46 8.34 -21.73
C CYS A 277 11.68 9.66 -21.73
N GLU A 278 12.25 10.75 -21.22
CA GLU A 278 11.62 12.07 -21.24
C GLU A 278 11.53 12.65 -22.67
N SER A 279 12.57 12.40 -23.48
CA SER A 279 12.69 12.95 -24.84
C SER A 279 12.12 12.04 -25.96
N LEU A 280 11.71 10.82 -25.64
CA LEU A 280 11.17 9.85 -26.61
C LEU A 280 9.80 10.29 -27.17
N ASP A 281 9.72 10.53 -28.49
CA ASP A 281 8.46 10.87 -29.19
C ASP A 281 8.17 10.04 -30.46
N ASP A 282 9.20 9.45 -31.08
CA ASP A 282 9.01 8.55 -32.22
C ASP A 282 8.48 7.19 -31.77
N PHE A 283 7.43 6.70 -32.43
CA PHE A 283 6.75 5.46 -32.04
C PHE A 283 7.66 4.22 -32.15
N LYS A 284 8.50 4.14 -33.19
CA LYS A 284 9.40 2.98 -33.35
C LYS A 284 10.49 3.00 -32.29
N GLU A 285 11.03 4.17 -31.97
CA GLU A 285 12.01 4.33 -30.90
C GLU A 285 11.43 4.01 -29.52
N ILE A 286 10.22 4.49 -29.23
CA ILE A 286 9.49 4.15 -28.00
C ILE A 286 9.30 2.63 -27.91
N LEU A 287 8.80 2.01 -28.98
CA LEU A 287 8.57 0.56 -29.02
C LEU A 287 9.86 -0.23 -28.82
N ASN A 288 10.95 0.15 -29.51
CA ASN A 288 12.25 -0.49 -29.35
C ASN A 288 12.80 -0.32 -27.93
N THR A 289 12.66 0.87 -27.35
CA THR A 289 13.11 1.15 -25.99
C THR A 289 12.32 0.32 -24.98
N PHE A 290 10.99 0.23 -25.12
CA PHE A 290 10.14 -0.58 -24.25
C PHE A 290 10.63 -2.03 -24.18
N TYR A 291 10.80 -2.70 -25.33
CA TYR A 291 11.26 -4.09 -25.35
C TYR A 291 12.72 -4.25 -24.91
N SER A 292 13.59 -3.30 -25.22
CA SER A 292 14.99 -3.33 -24.74
C SER A 292 15.06 -3.24 -23.22
N MET A 293 14.23 -2.41 -22.60
CA MET A 293 14.12 -2.33 -21.14
C MET A 293 13.54 -3.62 -20.55
N LEU A 294 12.46 -4.15 -21.14
CA LEU A 294 11.88 -5.43 -20.73
C LEU A 294 12.90 -6.58 -20.78
N GLU A 295 13.69 -6.66 -21.84
CA GLU A 295 14.71 -7.69 -22.01
C GLU A 295 15.84 -7.57 -20.99
N ARG A 296 16.41 -6.37 -20.83
CA ARG A 296 17.47 -6.12 -19.85
C ARG A 296 16.99 -6.38 -18.43
N MET A 297 15.85 -5.79 -18.04
CA MET A 297 15.33 -5.87 -16.68
C MET A 297 14.79 -7.26 -16.36
N GLY A 298 14.24 -7.97 -17.34
CA GLY A 298 13.78 -9.36 -17.22
C GLY A 298 14.89 -10.35 -16.86
N GLN A 299 16.17 -10.03 -17.08
CA GLN A 299 17.28 -10.90 -16.70
C GLN A 299 17.40 -11.11 -15.19
N PHE A 300 16.91 -10.16 -14.38
CA PHE A 300 17.11 -10.17 -12.92
C PHE A 300 15.82 -10.00 -12.11
N ARG A 301 14.68 -9.67 -12.73
CA ARG A 301 13.40 -9.52 -12.03
C ARG A 301 12.19 -9.88 -12.89
N ARG A 302 11.08 -10.18 -12.22
CA ARG A 302 9.78 -10.45 -12.87
C ARG A 302 9.14 -9.15 -13.33
N ILE A 303 8.65 -9.10 -14.57
CA ILE A 303 7.90 -7.96 -15.11
C ILE A 303 6.55 -8.45 -15.63
N LEU A 304 5.48 -7.82 -15.16
CA LEU A 304 4.11 -8.24 -15.42
C LEU A 304 3.32 -7.07 -15.97
N VAL A 305 2.90 -7.16 -17.22
CA VAL A 305 2.20 -6.10 -17.94
C VAL A 305 0.74 -6.48 -18.10
N PHE A 306 -0.17 -5.64 -17.62
CA PHE A 306 -1.61 -5.80 -17.72
C PHE A 306 -2.20 -4.60 -18.47
N LEU A 307 -2.76 -4.85 -19.65
CA LEU A 307 -3.38 -3.83 -20.49
C LEU A 307 -4.85 -4.17 -20.68
N ASP A 308 -5.73 -3.42 -20.04
CA ASP A 308 -7.17 -3.63 -20.16
C ASP A 308 -7.76 -2.79 -21.29
N SER A 309 -8.71 -3.39 -22.03
CA SER A 309 -9.52 -2.71 -23.04
C SER A 309 -8.71 -2.11 -24.21
N VAL A 310 -7.91 -2.94 -24.90
CA VAL A 310 -7.14 -2.54 -26.10
C VAL A 310 -8.03 -1.91 -27.19
N ASP A 311 -9.31 -2.28 -27.23
CA ASP A 311 -10.33 -1.68 -28.10
C ASP A 311 -10.69 -0.22 -27.79
N GLN A 312 -10.22 0.35 -26.68
CA GLN A 312 -10.41 1.76 -26.30
C GLN A 312 -9.25 2.68 -26.73
N LEU A 313 -8.19 2.12 -27.32
CA LEU A 313 -7.14 2.92 -27.94
C LEU A 313 -7.67 3.59 -29.20
N ASP A 314 -7.11 4.72 -29.61
CA ASP A 314 -7.33 5.23 -30.95
C ASP A 314 -6.59 4.37 -32.01
N SER A 315 -6.92 4.60 -33.28
CA SER A 315 -6.31 3.86 -34.40
C SER A 315 -4.90 4.36 -34.78
N SER A 316 -4.34 5.34 -34.05
CA SER A 316 -3.02 5.89 -34.36
C SER A 316 -1.94 4.82 -34.28
N ASP A 317 -0.87 5.00 -35.06
CA ASP A 317 0.29 4.12 -35.06
C ASP A 317 -0.05 2.62 -35.34
N GLY A 318 -1.23 2.35 -35.91
CA GLY A 318 -1.70 1.01 -36.20
C GLY A 318 -2.00 0.18 -34.96
N ALA A 319 -2.52 0.80 -33.89
CA ALA A 319 -2.82 0.12 -32.61
C ALA A 319 -3.57 -1.21 -32.79
N TYR A 320 -4.59 -1.24 -33.65
CA TYR A 320 -5.42 -2.42 -33.91
C TYR A 320 -4.75 -3.48 -34.82
N HIS A 321 -3.71 -3.10 -35.55
CA HIS A 321 -2.88 -4.06 -36.28
C HIS A 321 -1.89 -4.79 -35.35
N LEU A 322 -1.81 -4.43 -34.07
CA LEU A 322 -1.01 -5.10 -33.04
C LEU A 322 0.48 -5.23 -33.40
N THR A 323 1.04 -4.27 -34.14
CA THR A 323 2.49 -4.23 -34.48
C THR A 323 3.36 -3.93 -33.27
N TRP A 324 2.77 -3.39 -32.21
CA TRP A 324 3.39 -3.09 -30.93
C TRP A 324 3.54 -4.32 -30.00
N VAL A 325 2.81 -5.40 -30.28
CA VAL A 325 2.93 -6.67 -29.56
C VAL A 325 4.00 -7.51 -30.24
N ARG A 326 5.09 -7.83 -29.55
CA ARG A 326 6.17 -8.69 -30.04
C ARG A 326 6.11 -10.04 -29.37
N THR A 327 6.41 -11.06 -30.16
CA THR A 327 6.63 -12.43 -29.72
C THR A 327 7.94 -12.94 -30.33
N PRO A 328 8.79 -13.65 -29.56
CA PRO A 328 8.61 -14.00 -28.14
C PRO A 328 8.76 -12.79 -27.20
N LEU A 329 8.04 -12.83 -26.08
CA LEU A 329 8.26 -11.96 -24.93
C LEU A 329 9.60 -12.29 -24.28
N PRO A 330 10.34 -11.31 -23.73
CA PRO A 330 11.60 -11.58 -23.05
C PRO A 330 11.44 -12.47 -21.81
N ALA A 331 12.55 -13.07 -21.38
CA ALA A 331 12.58 -13.90 -20.18
C ALA A 331 12.05 -13.14 -18.96
N ASN A 332 11.31 -13.82 -18.08
CA ASN A 332 10.65 -13.26 -16.88
C ASN A 332 9.63 -12.13 -17.14
N VAL A 333 9.25 -11.90 -18.40
CA VAL A 333 8.20 -10.96 -18.77
C VAL A 333 6.91 -11.72 -19.09
N LYS A 334 5.79 -11.27 -18.53
CA LYS A 334 4.44 -11.74 -18.91
C LYS A 334 3.58 -10.56 -19.28
N MET A 335 2.72 -10.74 -20.28
CA MET A 335 1.79 -9.72 -20.74
C MET A 335 0.39 -10.31 -20.81
N VAL A 336 -0.56 -9.66 -20.14
CA VAL A 336 -1.97 -10.02 -20.20
C VAL A 336 -2.72 -8.83 -20.80
N VAL A 337 -3.43 -9.05 -21.89
CA VAL A 337 -4.18 -8.03 -22.62
C VAL A 337 -5.66 -8.37 -22.61
N ALA A 338 -6.54 -7.38 -22.47
CA ALA A 338 -7.98 -7.58 -22.57
C ALA A 338 -8.58 -6.85 -23.78
N THR A 339 -9.54 -7.48 -24.45
CA THR A 339 -10.22 -6.88 -25.62
C THR A 339 -11.67 -7.37 -25.80
N LEU A 340 -12.47 -6.61 -26.54
CA LEU A 340 -13.78 -7.05 -27.03
C LEU A 340 -13.65 -7.97 -28.26
N PRO A 341 -14.46 -9.05 -28.36
CA PRO A 341 -14.35 -10.01 -29.46
C PRO A 341 -14.71 -9.44 -30.83
N ASN A 342 -15.67 -8.51 -30.88
CA ASN A 342 -16.32 -8.03 -32.11
C ASN A 342 -15.97 -6.57 -32.46
N MET A 343 -14.92 -5.99 -31.85
CA MET A 343 -14.50 -4.62 -32.12
C MET A 343 -13.23 -4.58 -32.96
N PHE A 344 -13.26 -3.81 -34.05
CA PHE A 344 -12.11 -3.51 -34.92
C PHE A 344 -11.32 -4.75 -35.42
N ASP A 345 -11.98 -5.92 -35.52
CA ASP A 345 -11.35 -7.21 -35.81
C ASP A 345 -10.14 -7.54 -34.91
N LEU A 346 -10.08 -6.97 -33.70
CA LEU A 346 -8.94 -7.11 -32.78
C LEU A 346 -8.69 -8.57 -32.40
N LEU A 347 -9.72 -9.30 -31.98
CA LEU A 347 -9.58 -10.71 -31.61
C LEU A 347 -9.12 -11.56 -32.79
N LYS A 348 -9.61 -11.29 -34.00
CA LYS A 348 -9.16 -11.97 -35.22
C LYS A 348 -7.70 -11.65 -35.51
N THR A 349 -7.28 -10.40 -35.34
CA THR A 349 -5.90 -9.96 -35.54
C THR A 349 -4.96 -10.57 -34.50
N PHE A 350 -5.39 -10.65 -33.24
CA PHE A 350 -4.69 -11.41 -32.20
C PHE A 350 -4.53 -12.87 -32.64
N LYS A 351 -5.61 -13.57 -33.00
CA LYS A 351 -5.56 -15.00 -33.40
C LYS A 351 -4.68 -15.25 -34.64
N GLY A 352 -4.59 -14.28 -35.55
CA GLY A 352 -3.69 -14.36 -36.70
C GLY A 352 -2.21 -14.22 -36.34
N LYS A 353 -1.88 -13.47 -35.28
CA LYS A 353 -0.50 -13.22 -34.83
C LYS A 353 -0.02 -14.14 -33.73
N LEU A 354 -0.92 -14.57 -32.85
CA LEU A 354 -0.70 -15.46 -31.71
C LEU A 354 -1.57 -16.70 -31.95
N PRO A 355 -1.07 -17.71 -32.68
CA PRO A 355 -1.91 -18.82 -33.14
C PRO A 355 -2.25 -19.83 -32.02
N ASN A 356 -1.55 -19.80 -30.88
CA ASN A 356 -1.73 -20.79 -29.84
C ASN A 356 -3.04 -20.55 -29.05
N PRO A 357 -4.02 -21.47 -29.10
CA PRO A 357 -5.31 -21.29 -28.46
C PRO A 357 -5.24 -21.29 -26.92
N ASP A 358 -4.20 -21.87 -26.32
CA ASP A 358 -4.04 -21.94 -24.86
C ASP A 358 -3.82 -20.56 -24.22
N PHE A 359 -3.43 -19.56 -25.03
CA PHE A 359 -3.26 -18.18 -24.60
C PHE A 359 -4.51 -17.32 -24.80
N TYR A 360 -5.68 -17.94 -25.01
CA TYR A 360 -6.95 -17.25 -25.12
C TYR A 360 -7.91 -17.65 -24.01
N VAL A 361 -8.38 -16.66 -23.27
CA VAL A 361 -9.31 -16.88 -22.15
C VAL A 361 -10.57 -16.06 -22.37
N GLU A 362 -11.67 -16.76 -22.60
CA GLU A 362 -12.99 -16.15 -22.75
C GLU A 362 -13.62 -15.89 -21.38
N VAL A 363 -14.14 -14.68 -21.20
CA VAL A 363 -14.94 -14.24 -20.06
C VAL A 363 -16.40 -14.23 -20.49
N THR A 364 -17.04 -15.38 -20.33
CA THR A 364 -18.47 -15.59 -20.63
C THR A 364 -19.37 -14.85 -19.63
N PRO A 365 -20.67 -14.68 -19.89
CA PRO A 365 -21.63 -14.23 -18.87
C PRO A 365 -21.62 -15.12 -17.62
N MET A 366 -22.09 -14.60 -16.48
CA MET A 366 -22.10 -15.37 -15.22
C MET A 366 -23.23 -16.39 -15.20
N GLU A 367 -23.12 -17.39 -14.33
CA GLU A 367 -24.27 -18.23 -13.99
C GLU A 367 -25.30 -17.42 -13.18
N THR A 368 -26.58 -17.68 -13.40
CA THR A 368 -27.70 -17.03 -12.69
C THR A 368 -27.60 -17.20 -11.17
N SER A 369 -27.10 -18.35 -10.71
CA SER A 369 -26.82 -18.64 -9.29
C SER A 369 -25.81 -17.67 -8.69
N LEU A 370 -24.74 -17.36 -9.44
CA LEU A 370 -23.72 -16.40 -9.04
C LEU A 370 -24.26 -14.97 -9.03
N CYS A 371 -25.05 -14.57 -10.05
CA CYS A 371 -25.73 -13.27 -10.07
C CYS A 371 -26.59 -13.05 -8.82
N THR A 372 -27.37 -14.06 -8.45
CA THR A 372 -28.26 -14.05 -7.28
C THR A 372 -27.47 -13.94 -5.98
N SER A 373 -26.37 -14.70 -5.86
CA SER A 373 -25.47 -14.66 -4.70
C SER A 373 -24.82 -13.28 -4.53
N ILE A 374 -24.34 -12.69 -5.63
CA ILE A 374 -23.74 -11.34 -5.63
C ILE A 374 -24.78 -10.30 -5.20
N LEU A 375 -25.98 -10.32 -5.79
CA LEU A 375 -27.04 -9.38 -5.41
C LEU A 375 -27.44 -9.51 -3.94
N SER A 376 -27.60 -10.74 -3.45
CA SER A 376 -27.92 -11.00 -2.05
C SER A 376 -26.84 -10.45 -1.11
N ALA A 377 -25.57 -10.62 -1.44
CA ALA A 377 -24.46 -10.06 -0.67
C ALA A 377 -24.50 -8.52 -0.64
N LEU A 378 -24.70 -7.88 -1.80
CA LEU A 378 -24.82 -6.42 -1.91
C LEU A 378 -26.00 -5.85 -1.11
N LEU A 379 -27.16 -6.52 -1.15
CA LEU A 379 -28.33 -6.12 -0.36
C LEU A 379 -28.09 -6.26 1.14
N SER A 380 -27.46 -7.37 1.56
CA SER A 380 -27.14 -7.62 2.97
C SER A 380 -26.20 -6.58 3.55
N GLU A 381 -25.23 -6.07 2.78
CA GLU A 381 -24.34 -4.98 3.20
C GLU A 381 -25.10 -3.69 3.55
N GLN A 382 -26.26 -3.46 2.92
CA GLN A 382 -27.14 -2.32 3.20
C GLN A 382 -28.23 -2.64 4.24
N GLY A 383 -28.19 -3.81 4.86
CA GLY A 383 -29.24 -4.27 5.77
C GLY A 383 -30.60 -4.46 5.08
N ARG A 384 -30.59 -4.76 3.78
CA ARG A 384 -31.78 -4.93 2.96
C ARG A 384 -31.96 -6.39 2.51
N THR A 385 -33.21 -6.76 2.25
CA THR A 385 -33.58 -8.04 1.63
C THR A 385 -34.82 -7.84 0.74
N LEU A 386 -35.14 -8.86 -0.05
CA LEU A 386 -36.33 -8.93 -0.88
C LEU A 386 -37.29 -10.02 -0.39
N ASN A 387 -38.57 -9.82 -0.70
CA ASN A 387 -39.58 -10.86 -0.50
C ASN A 387 -39.53 -11.89 -1.65
N GLU A 388 -40.28 -12.99 -1.52
CA GLU A 388 -40.28 -14.08 -2.50
C GLU A 388 -40.71 -13.64 -3.90
N GLN A 389 -41.72 -12.76 -4.01
CA GLN A 389 -42.22 -12.27 -5.30
C GLN A 389 -41.18 -11.38 -6.01
N GLN A 390 -40.51 -10.51 -5.25
CA GLN A 390 -39.43 -9.66 -5.73
C GLN A 390 -38.23 -10.50 -6.18
N TRP A 391 -37.86 -11.53 -5.43
CA TRP A 391 -36.80 -12.46 -5.82
C TRP A 391 -37.13 -13.22 -7.11
N ALA A 392 -38.36 -13.73 -7.26
CA ALA A 392 -38.78 -14.42 -8.47
C ALA A 392 -38.63 -13.54 -9.73
N LEU A 393 -38.96 -12.25 -9.63
CA LEU A 393 -38.81 -11.29 -10.73
C LEU A 393 -37.32 -11.06 -11.08
N VAL A 394 -36.46 -10.93 -10.06
CA VAL A 394 -35.02 -10.76 -10.23
C VAL A 394 -34.39 -12.01 -10.87
N GLU A 395 -34.77 -13.21 -10.45
CA GLU A 395 -34.28 -14.46 -11.05
C GLU A 395 -34.69 -14.59 -12.52
N GLN A 396 -35.93 -14.21 -12.84
CA GLN A 396 -36.39 -14.15 -14.22
C GLN A 396 -35.59 -13.13 -15.04
N ALA A 397 -35.24 -11.98 -14.47
CA ALA A 397 -34.38 -10.99 -15.11
C ALA A 397 -32.97 -11.54 -15.36
N PHE A 398 -32.38 -12.24 -14.39
CA PHE A 398 -31.07 -12.87 -14.55
C PHE A 398 -31.04 -14.03 -15.56
N SER A 399 -32.17 -14.71 -15.78
CA SER A 399 -32.28 -15.70 -16.87
C SER A 399 -32.21 -15.05 -18.27
N LYS A 400 -32.56 -13.77 -18.39
CA LYS A 400 -32.48 -13.00 -19.64
C LYS A 400 -31.11 -12.33 -19.82
N CYS A 401 -30.50 -11.84 -18.74
CA CYS A 401 -29.18 -11.21 -18.77
C CYS A 401 -28.38 -11.52 -17.50
N SER A 402 -27.20 -12.15 -17.65
CA SER A 402 -26.33 -12.53 -16.54
C SER A 402 -24.98 -11.79 -16.55
N LEU A 403 -24.95 -10.61 -17.14
CA LEU A 403 -23.76 -9.75 -17.12
C LEU A 403 -23.58 -9.10 -15.74
N PRO A 404 -22.35 -9.03 -15.19
CA PRO A 404 -22.07 -8.35 -13.93
C PRO A 404 -22.59 -6.91 -13.85
N ILE A 405 -22.53 -6.16 -14.96
CA ILE A 405 -23.05 -4.79 -14.99
C ILE A 405 -24.57 -4.75 -14.75
N TYR A 406 -25.30 -5.75 -15.26
CA TYR A 406 -26.74 -5.86 -15.09
C TYR A 406 -27.11 -6.16 -13.63
N VAL A 407 -26.31 -6.98 -12.93
CA VAL A 407 -26.48 -7.21 -11.49
C VAL A 407 -26.41 -5.90 -10.70
N HIS A 408 -25.47 -5.01 -11.04
CA HIS A 408 -25.35 -3.71 -10.39
C HIS A 408 -26.50 -2.76 -10.74
N LEU A 409 -26.97 -2.76 -11.99
CA LEU A 409 -28.15 -1.99 -12.39
C LEU A 409 -29.40 -2.44 -11.63
N LEU A 410 -29.64 -3.75 -11.59
CA LEU A 410 -30.74 -4.34 -10.82
C LEU A 410 -30.62 -4.01 -9.33
N TYR A 411 -29.42 -4.14 -8.74
CA TYR A 411 -29.18 -3.77 -7.36
C TYR A 411 -29.64 -2.33 -7.06
N HIS A 412 -29.29 -1.35 -7.90
CA HIS A 412 -29.69 0.03 -7.70
C HIS A 412 -31.20 0.27 -7.81
N GLU A 413 -31.88 -0.48 -8.67
CA GLU A 413 -33.33 -0.36 -8.83
C GLU A 413 -34.09 -1.05 -7.69
N VAL A 414 -33.68 -2.27 -7.34
CA VAL A 414 -34.19 -3.06 -6.24
C VAL A 414 -34.00 -2.35 -4.88
N LEU A 415 -32.93 -1.58 -4.72
CA LEU A 415 -32.71 -0.71 -3.56
C LEU A 415 -33.79 0.37 -3.36
N ARG A 416 -34.67 0.60 -4.33
CA ARG A 416 -35.80 1.54 -4.21
C ARG A 416 -37.10 0.86 -3.84
N TRP A 417 -37.19 -0.46 -4.03
CA TRP A 417 -38.42 -1.22 -3.78
C TRP A 417 -38.73 -1.30 -2.30
N ARG A 418 -40.01 -1.11 -1.96
CA ARG A 418 -40.53 -1.32 -0.60
C ARG A 418 -41.09 -2.73 -0.46
N SER A 419 -41.14 -3.26 0.76
CA SER A 419 -41.62 -4.63 1.03
C SER A 419 -43.07 -4.88 0.59
N TYR A 420 -43.90 -3.84 0.59
CA TYR A 420 -45.31 -3.88 0.22
C TYR A 420 -45.58 -3.45 -1.24
N GLN A 421 -44.55 -3.07 -1.98
CA GLN A 421 -44.69 -2.65 -3.37
C GLN A 421 -44.88 -3.88 -4.25
N GLN A 422 -45.98 -3.92 -5.00
CA GLN A 422 -46.13 -4.90 -6.08
C GLN A 422 -45.20 -4.49 -7.22
N VAL A 423 -44.36 -5.44 -7.64
CA VAL A 423 -43.38 -5.27 -8.71
C VAL A 423 -43.69 -6.24 -9.83
N ASP A 424 -43.42 -5.81 -11.06
CA ASP A 424 -43.66 -6.57 -12.29
C ASP A 424 -42.50 -6.34 -13.28
N GLU A 425 -42.55 -6.96 -14.46
CA GLU A 425 -41.52 -6.76 -15.48
C GLU A 425 -41.37 -5.28 -15.90
N SER A 426 -42.44 -4.47 -15.80
CA SER A 426 -42.38 -3.04 -16.12
C SER A 426 -41.55 -2.24 -15.11
N SER A 427 -41.44 -2.75 -13.88
CA SER A 427 -40.64 -2.18 -12.80
C SER A 427 -39.13 -2.30 -13.06
N LEU A 428 -38.72 -3.14 -14.03
CA LEU A 428 -37.33 -3.33 -14.46
C LEU A 428 -37.07 -2.78 -15.87
N ARG A 429 -38.00 -2.00 -16.44
CA ARG A 429 -37.94 -1.56 -17.84
C ARG A 429 -36.78 -0.62 -18.17
N TYR A 430 -36.17 0.00 -17.17
CA TYR A 430 -35.06 0.95 -17.30
C TYR A 430 -33.70 0.37 -16.87
N THR A 431 -33.66 -0.92 -16.52
CA THR A 431 -32.45 -1.69 -16.19
C THR A 431 -32.14 -2.66 -17.30
#